data_AF-A0A2G4FFJ8-F1
#
_entry.id   AF-A0A2G4FFJ8-F1
#
_cell.length_a   1.000
_cell.length_b   1.000
_cell.length_c   1.000
_cell.angle_alpha   90.00
_cell.angle_beta   90.00
_cell.angle_gamma   90.00
#
_symmetry.space_group_name_H-M   'P 1'
#
loop_
_entity.id
_entity.type
_entity.pdbx_description
1 polymer ?
#
loop_
_entity_poly.entity_id
_entity_poly.type
_entity_poly.pdbx_seq_one_letter_code
_entity_poly.pdbx_strand_id
1 'polypeptide(L)'
;MFGAVQDLVMLALWVITLGVKAFAFVDCLRRRPDAFAAVGRQTKVLWLILTGLAVLTGVLPQLTLTIFGIAGIVIALIYLFDIRPRIIDITRR
;
A
#
# COMPACT_ATOMS: atom_id res chain seq x y z
N MET A 1 -21.18 22.28 15.07
CA MET A 1 -20.37 22.82 13.96
C MET A 1 -19.04 22.10 13.80
N PHE A 2 -18.25 21.89 14.86
CA PHE A 2 -16.96 21.18 14.77
C PHE A 2 -17.03 19.69 14.38
N GLY A 3 -18.09 18.97 14.76
CA GLY A 3 -18.24 17.54 14.41
C GLY A 3 -18.30 17.28 12.90
N ALA A 4 -19.04 18.10 12.14
CA ALA A 4 -19.13 17.94 10.69
C ALA A 4 -17.78 18.16 9.98
N VAL A 5 -16.98 19.11 10.45
CA VAL A 5 -15.63 19.35 9.90
C VAL A 5 -14.69 18.20 10.25
N GLN A 6 -14.76 17.70 11.48
CA GLN A 6 -13.99 16.55 11.93
C GLN A 6 -14.32 15.28 11.11
N ASP A 7 -15.59 15.01 10.86
CA ASP A 7 -16.03 13.87 10.06
C ASP A 7 -15.55 13.97 8.61
N LEU A 8 -15.59 15.17 8.03
CA LEU A 8 -15.11 15.43 6.67
C LEU A 8 -13.60 15.22 6.57
N VAL A 9 -12.83 15.70 7.56
CA VAL A 9 -11.37 15.48 7.62
C VAL A 9 -11.04 14.00 7.79
N MET A 10 -11.75 13.29 8.67
CA MET A 10 -11.57 11.86 8.90
C MET A 10 -11.86 11.06 7.62
N LEU A 11 -12.95 11.40 6.93
CA LEU A 11 -13.33 10.79 5.65
C LEU A 11 -12.29 11.05 4.57
N ALA A 12 -11.79 12.28 4.45
CA ALA A 12 -10.74 12.63 3.50
C ALA A 12 -9.45 11.83 3.75
N LEU A 13 -9.00 11.75 5.00
CA LEU A 13 -7.82 10.97 5.39
C LEU A 13 -7.99 9.47 5.07
N TRP A 14 -9.18 8.93 5.37
CA TRP A 14 -9.51 7.54 5.08
C TRP A 14 -9.48 7.24 3.57
N VAL A 15 -10.09 8.09 2.75
CA VAL A 15 -10.09 7.94 1.29
C VAL A 15 -8.67 8.04 0.71
N ILE A 16 -7.86 9.00 1.17
CA ILE A 16 -6.47 9.17 0.70
C ILE A 16 -5.64 7.93 1.03
N THR A 17 -5.67 7.47 2.29
CA THR A 17 -4.89 6.31 2.72
C THR A 17 -5.34 5.02 2.02
N LEU A 18 -6.64 4.82 1.83
CA LEU A 18 -7.17 3.71 1.05
C LEU A 18 -6.71 3.78 -0.41
N GLY A 19 -6.75 4.97 -1.03
CA GLY A 19 -6.27 5.19 -2.40
C GLY A 19 -4.80 4.80 -2.58
N VAL A 20 -3.92 5.21 -1.66
CA VAL A 20 -2.49 4.85 -1.70
C VAL A 20 -2.29 3.34 -1.56
N LYS A 21 -2.98 2.69 -0.61
CA LYS A 21 -2.91 1.23 -0.41
C LYS A 21 -3.40 0.48 -1.65
N ALA A 22 -4.52 0.89 -2.22
CA ALA A 22 -5.10 0.28 -3.42
C ALA A 22 -4.18 0.45 -4.63
N PHE A 23 -3.60 1.64 -4.80
CA PHE A 23 -2.63 1.89 -5.86
C PHE A 23 -1.39 1.00 -5.73
N ALA A 24 -0.84 0.86 -4.53
CA ALA A 24 0.30 -0.03 -4.27
C ALA A 24 -0.02 -1.50 -4.65
N PHE A 25 -1.21 -1.98 -4.28
CA PHE A 25 -1.65 -3.32 -4.60
C PHE A 25 -1.84 -3.55 -6.11
N VAL A 26 -2.47 -2.61 -6.80
CA VAL A 26 -2.67 -2.68 -8.26
C VAL A 26 -1.33 -2.63 -9.01
N ASP A 27 -0.40 -1.76 -8.58
CA ASP A 27 0.95 -1.70 -9.15
C ASP A 27 1.70 -3.02 -8.91
N CYS A 28 1.57 -3.61 -7.72
CA CYS A 28 2.13 -4.93 -7.40
C CYS A 28 1.56 -6.06 -8.25
N LEU A 29 0.26 -6.04 -8.54
CA LEU A 29 -0.37 -7.01 -9.43
C LEU A 29 0.16 -6.88 -10.87
N ARG A 30 0.30 -5.65 -11.38
CA ARG A 30 0.72 -5.36 -12.76
C ARG A 30 2.18 -5.68 -13.03
N ARG A 31 3.08 -5.61 -12.05
CA ARG A 31 4.50 -5.91 -12.26
C ARG A 31 4.78 -7.39 -12.50
N ARG A 32 5.67 -7.71 -13.44
CA ARG A 32 6.07 -9.09 -13.73
C ARG A 32 6.82 -9.74 -12.55
N PRO A 33 6.59 -11.05 -12.27
CA PRO A 33 7.26 -11.77 -11.18
C PRO A 33 8.78 -11.83 -11.33
N ASP A 34 9.28 -11.91 -12.57
CA ASP A 34 10.71 -12.01 -12.86
C ASP A 34 11.51 -10.80 -12.35
N ALA A 35 10.88 -9.63 -12.34
CA ALA A 35 11.50 -8.40 -11.84
C ALA A 35 11.69 -8.39 -10.32
N PHE A 36 10.87 -9.13 -9.56
CA PHE A 36 11.03 -9.27 -8.12
C PHE A 36 12.18 -10.21 -7.75
N ALA A 37 12.44 -11.24 -8.57
CA ALA A 37 13.57 -12.14 -8.38
C ALA A 37 14.91 -11.41 -8.56
N ALA A 38 14.98 -10.48 -9.52
CA ALA A 38 16.18 -9.70 -9.80
C ALA A 38 16.54 -8.66 -8.71
N VAL A 39 15.55 -8.20 -7.92
CA VAL A 39 15.76 -7.25 -6.79
C VAL A 39 16.36 -7.95 -5.55
N GLY A 40 16.31 -9.29 -5.48
CA GLY A 40 17.20 -10.06 -4.61
C GLY A 40 16.86 -10.10 -3.12
N ARG A 41 15.60 -9.95 -2.68
CA ARG A 41 15.28 -10.15 -1.24
C ARG A 41 13.95 -10.80 -0.90
N GLN A 42 12.90 -10.63 -1.70
CA GLN A 42 11.55 -11.09 -1.37
C GLN A 42 10.75 -11.42 -2.64
N THR A 43 9.92 -12.46 -2.59
CA THR A 43 9.14 -12.92 -3.76
C THR A 43 7.95 -11.99 -4.04
N LYS A 44 7.46 -11.98 -5.30
CA LYS A 44 6.22 -11.28 -5.67
C LYS A 44 5.04 -11.68 -4.79
N VAL A 45 4.97 -12.96 -4.40
CA VAL A 45 3.88 -13.51 -3.57
C VAL A 45 3.83 -12.83 -2.20
N LEU A 46 4.98 -12.63 -1.54
CA LEU A 46 5.03 -11.94 -0.25
C LEU A 46 4.56 -10.49 -0.37
N TRP A 47 4.99 -9.76 -1.39
CA TRP A 47 4.55 -8.38 -1.60
C TRP A 47 3.07 -8.26 -1.94
N LEU A 48 2.53 -9.23 -2.68
CA LEU A 48 1.11 -9.28 -3.00
C LEU A 48 0.26 -9.56 -1.75
N ILE A 49 0.71 -10.47 -0.87
CA ILE A 49 0.07 -10.72 0.43
C ILE A 49 0.14 -9.47 1.31
N LEU A 50 1.31 -8.84 1.43
CA LEU A 50 1.53 -7.66 2.27
C LEU A 50 0.70 -6.47 1.79
N THR A 51 0.72 -6.16 0.49
CA THR A 51 -0.10 -5.08 -0.08
C THR A 51 -1.59 -5.42 -0.07
N GLY A 52 -1.96 -6.69 -0.20
CA GLY A 52 -3.34 -7.16 -0.04
C GLY A 52 -3.86 -6.96 1.38
N LEU A 53 -3.08 -7.34 2.40
CA LEU A 53 -3.39 -7.07 3.80
C LEU A 53 -3.44 -5.57 4.09
N ALA A 54 -2.55 -4.78 3.49
CA ALA A 54 -2.59 -3.32 3.60
C ALA A 54 -3.91 -2.74 3.08
N VAL A 55 -4.41 -3.20 1.93
CA VAL A 55 -5.73 -2.79 1.40
C VAL A 55 -6.86 -3.25 2.30
N LEU A 56 -6.85 -4.49 2.77
CA LEU A 56 -7.88 -5.03 3.67
C LEU A 56 -8.03 -4.19 4.95
N THR A 57 -6.91 -3.77 5.56
CA THR A 57 -6.94 -2.86 6.74
C THR A 57 -7.44 -1.45 6.41
N GLY A 58 -7.37 -1.01 5.15
CA GLY A 58 -7.95 0.25 4.69
C GLY A 58 -9.45 0.16 4.41
N VAL A 59 -9.91 -0.97 3.87
CA VAL A 59 -11.33 -1.21 3.57
C VAL A 59 -12.17 -1.38 4.84
N LEU A 60 -11.59 -1.88 5.93
CA LEU A 60 -12.25 -2.03 7.21
C LEU A 60 -12.05 -0.77 8.07
N PRO A 61 -13.03 0.17 8.15
CA PRO A 61 -12.85 1.44 8.84
C PRO A 61 -12.55 1.28 10.35
N GLN A 62 -13.05 0.22 10.99
CA GLN A 62 -12.71 -0.10 12.39
C GLN A 62 -11.22 -0.45 12.58
N LEU A 63 -10.52 -0.93 11.55
CA LEU A 63 -9.11 -1.33 11.61
C LEU A 63 -8.16 -0.26 11.06
N THR A 64 -8.68 0.71 10.30
CA THR A 64 -7.85 1.70 9.58
C THR A 64 -7.07 2.63 10.51
N LEU A 65 -7.57 2.92 11.71
CA LEU A 65 -6.89 3.76 12.70
C LEU A 65 -6.19 2.98 13.82
N THR A 66 -6.18 1.66 13.72
CA THR A 66 -5.45 0.79 14.66
C THR A 66 -3.99 0.64 14.23
N ILE A 67 -3.16 0.03 15.09
CA ILE A 67 -1.77 -0.35 14.75
C ILE A 67 -1.69 -1.10 13.41
N PHE A 68 -2.71 -1.90 13.07
CA PHE A 68 -2.77 -2.62 11.79
C PHE A 68 -2.98 -1.70 10.59
N GLY A 69 -3.78 -0.64 10.74
CA GLY A 69 -3.99 0.34 9.69
C GLY A 69 -2.73 1.15 9.38
N ILE A 70 -1.98 1.51 10.44
CA ILE A 70 -0.66 2.15 10.36
C ILE A 70 0.35 1.20 9.72
N ALA A 71 0.43 -0.05 10.18
CA ALA A 71 1.30 -1.06 9.56
C ALA A 71 0.96 -1.24 8.07
N GLY A 72 -0.33 -1.24 7.71
CA GLY A 72 -0.77 -1.33 6.32
C GLY A 72 -0.30 -0.15 5.46
N ILE A 73 -0.41 1.10 5.94
CA ILE A 73 0.06 2.26 5.16
C ILE A 73 1.58 2.24 5.04
N VAL A 74 2.30 1.85 6.11
CA VAL A 74 3.76 1.70 6.09
C VAL A 74 4.19 0.65 5.05
N ILE A 75 3.54 -0.51 5.01
CA ILE A 75 3.78 -1.54 3.99
C ILE A 75 3.57 -1.00 2.58
N ALA A 76 2.48 -0.26 2.34
CA ALA A 76 2.21 0.33 1.04
C ALA A 76 3.29 1.36 0.64
N LEU A 77 3.75 2.18 1.59
CA LEU A 77 4.81 3.17 1.38
C LEU A 77 6.16 2.49 1.09
N ILE A 78 6.52 1.45 1.85
CA ILE A 78 7.75 0.68 1.60
C ILE A 78 7.72 0.08 0.20
N TYR A 79 6.58 -0.50 -0.22
CA TYR A 79 6.44 -1.01 -1.57
C TYR A 79 6.65 0.08 -2.64
N LEU A 80 6.01 1.24 -2.46
CA LEU A 80 6.07 2.35 -3.42
C LEU A 80 7.45 3.01 -3.52
N PHE A 81 8.16 3.14 -2.40
CA PHE A 81 9.40 3.93 -2.32
C PHE A 81 10.67 3.08 -2.26
N ASP A 82 10.62 1.85 -1.77
CA ASP A 82 11.80 0.99 -1.74
C ASP A 82 11.80 0.04 -2.94
N ILE A 83 10.68 -0.62 -3.24
CA ILE A 83 10.68 -1.72 -4.21
C ILE A 83 10.36 -1.27 -5.62
N ARG A 84 9.35 -0.43 -5.76
CA ARG A 84 8.97 0.11 -7.06
C ARG A 84 10.14 0.78 -7.78
N PRO A 85 10.97 1.61 -7.12
CA PRO A 85 12.15 2.21 -7.73
C PRO A 85 13.22 1.16 -8.07
N ARG A 86 13.53 0.23 -7.16
CA ARG A 86 14.50 -0.85 -7.43
C ARG A 86 14.12 -1.72 -8.62
N ILE A 87 12.84 -2.06 -8.76
CA ILE A 87 12.33 -2.79 -9.91
C ILE A 87 12.52 -1.97 -11.19
N ILE A 88 12.22 -0.67 -11.14
CA ILE A 88 12.37 0.25 -12.29
C ILE A 88 13.85 0.36 -12.69
N ASP A 89 14.75 0.53 -11.72
CA ASP A 89 16.20 0.63 -11.96
C ASP A 89 16.76 -0.60 -12.67
N ILE A 90 16.32 -1.80 -12.25
CA ILE A 90 16.76 -3.07 -12.86
C ILE A 90 16.07 -3.31 -14.21
N THR A 91 14.80 -2.91 -14.35
CA THR A 91 14.02 -3.12 -15.58
C THR A 91 14.34 -2.07 -16.66
N ARG A 92 15.00 -0.96 -16.29
CA ARG A 92 15.41 0.15 -17.18
C ARG A 92 14.26 0.61 -18.10
N ARG A 93 13.06 0.75 -17.53
CA ARG A 93 11.85 1.30 -18.17
C ARG A 93 11.26 2.41 -17.33
#